data_AF-A0A812ZII8-F1
#
_entry.id   AF-A0A812ZII8-F1
#
_cell.length_a   1.000
_cell.length_b   1.000
_cell.length_c   1.000
_cell.angle_alpha   90.00
_cell.angle_beta   90.00
_cell.angle_gamma   90.00
#
_symmetry.space_group_name_H-M   'P 1'
#
loop_
_entity.id
_entity.type
_entity.pdbx_description
1 polymer ?
#
loop_
_entity_poly.entity_id
_entity_poly.type
_entity_poly.pdbx_seq_one_letter_code
_entity_poly.pdbx_strand_id
1 'polypeptide(L)'
;MEELPSSGSGVLKYDPKVAEERLSSSQDYVASAPLFWLNVGWEAQPNLPKYKSRINDLQAHFFTKPGYLKTEVRVVLPSSSCRPHEMKGNLLAYDPPEMRDSLRQAVAQAIESGADDSTLEGWRDVLLSVPMRFTVVESDQEHKIDLMMKTLVQEREDIGVLFDNLRVSALMRTFEVIDMKAQLEKDGGERQTNKSLAAYYKTLRYCKRSEKVSQTFVEISLSLHKNALCYEKVRNICLRFDEMGLDNPIDSVYKLREIMTKSDKSRNNMEWAFSMTWDWFHVAGGTPGKKKDAGDAIPLSILEGTTANWGGKSLVQLFLFKRQIRDALWKKLEGYSWSTAVKERIKQLTIDVETCREHLGAIDVEVIGFQERGSWPESADALLLAIESVVYGYKKDDALVSCLKNRKGIEDTLAHADIKPLVTSIDTKYAKEQGVQEESADEGEDDAVAKDGDGAEPAPPLLDCNRSAAEMFLQNTANATESSMLEVRAKVEAGMRQAERRVKGLCRLIHEKENSGDIEADMKDAAALLTAGAPKKYAVITVDAKLLCENGRYRLPPTRQFQLTRLLEAVYGAKGSTWAEGDCILGLDGGKSDFEDKFLKAIPDSKSMHITKQYITYTSESLEATCITFNVLCS
;
A
#
# COMPACT_ATOMS: atom_id res chain seq x y z
N MET A 1 -30.16 -30.41 -26.81
CA MET A 1 -29.29 -31.59 -27.02
C MET A 1 -28.77 -32.00 -25.66
N GLU A 2 -29.01 -33.24 -25.22
CA GLU A 2 -28.31 -33.77 -24.05
C GLU A 2 -26.87 -34.05 -24.47
N GLU A 3 -25.94 -33.20 -24.05
CA GLU A 3 -24.52 -33.46 -24.32
C GLU A 3 -24.07 -34.67 -23.51
N LEU A 4 -23.49 -35.65 -24.21
CA LEU A 4 -23.04 -36.90 -23.61
C LEU A 4 -21.64 -36.73 -22.99
N PRO A 5 -21.32 -37.45 -21.91
CA PRO A 5 -19.98 -37.46 -21.35
C PRO A 5 -18.92 -37.92 -22.38
N SER A 6 -17.76 -37.27 -22.36
CA SER A 6 -16.60 -37.61 -23.20
C SER A 6 -15.51 -38.28 -22.37
N SER A 7 -14.60 -39.02 -23.03
CA SER A 7 -13.44 -39.66 -22.41
C SER A 7 -12.14 -38.90 -22.66
N GLY A 8 -12.22 -37.61 -23.02
CA GLY A 8 -11.07 -36.79 -23.39
C GLY A 8 -10.00 -36.69 -22.30
N SER A 9 -10.39 -36.76 -21.03
CA SER A 9 -9.48 -36.74 -19.87
C SER A 9 -8.65 -38.03 -19.70
N GLY A 10 -8.95 -39.08 -20.48
CA GLY A 10 -8.37 -40.42 -20.30
C GLY A 10 -9.11 -41.28 -19.27
N VAL A 11 -10.08 -40.73 -18.55
CA VAL A 11 -11.00 -41.49 -17.69
C VAL A 11 -12.21 -41.94 -18.51
N LEU A 12 -12.68 -43.17 -18.28
CA LEU A 12 -13.84 -43.74 -18.98
C LEU A 12 -15.07 -42.86 -18.82
N LYS A 13 -15.82 -42.65 -19.90
CA LYS A 13 -17.09 -41.90 -19.88
C LYS A 13 -18.08 -42.54 -18.90
N TYR A 14 -18.90 -41.71 -18.26
CA TYR A 14 -19.95 -42.17 -17.36
C TYR A 14 -20.92 -43.14 -18.07
N ASP A 15 -20.98 -44.37 -17.55
CA ASP A 15 -21.96 -45.40 -17.90
C ASP A 15 -22.96 -45.59 -16.73
N PRO A 16 -24.28 -45.37 -16.96
CA PRO A 16 -25.32 -45.58 -15.95
C PRO A 16 -25.37 -46.98 -15.34
N LYS A 17 -25.12 -48.04 -16.13
CA LYS A 17 -25.22 -49.43 -15.68
C LYS A 17 -24.06 -49.79 -14.75
N VAL A 18 -22.85 -49.36 -15.13
CA VAL A 18 -21.65 -49.55 -14.29
C VAL A 18 -21.77 -48.73 -13.00
N ALA A 19 -22.32 -47.52 -13.09
CA ALA A 19 -22.60 -46.69 -11.92
C ALA A 19 -23.55 -47.41 -10.96
N GLU A 20 -24.67 -47.93 -11.47
CA GLU A 20 -25.65 -48.69 -10.70
C GLU A 20 -25.05 -49.92 -10.02
N GLU A 21 -24.28 -50.73 -10.75
CA GLU A 21 -23.61 -51.92 -10.22
C GLU A 21 -22.65 -51.56 -9.07
N ARG A 22 -21.77 -50.57 -9.25
CA ARG A 22 -20.76 -50.20 -8.25
C ARG A 22 -21.37 -49.49 -7.05
N LEU A 23 -22.21 -48.49 -7.28
CA LEU A 23 -22.77 -47.64 -6.22
C LEU A 23 -23.80 -48.42 -5.39
N SER A 24 -24.55 -49.36 -5.96
CA SER A 24 -25.43 -50.26 -5.19
C SER A 24 -24.68 -51.23 -4.28
N SER A 25 -23.41 -51.48 -4.60
CA SER A 25 -22.48 -52.27 -3.77
C SER A 25 -21.63 -51.40 -2.84
N SER A 26 -21.99 -50.12 -2.66
CA SER A 26 -21.28 -49.13 -1.86
C SER A 26 -19.80 -48.97 -2.24
N GLN A 27 -19.47 -49.23 -3.51
CA GLN A 27 -18.14 -49.00 -4.08
C GLN A 27 -18.07 -47.63 -4.75
N ASP A 28 -16.89 -47.00 -4.67
CA ASP A 28 -16.61 -45.78 -5.45
C ASP A 28 -16.71 -46.06 -6.95
N TYR A 29 -17.29 -45.10 -7.68
CA TYR A 29 -17.31 -45.10 -9.13
C TYR A 29 -16.57 -43.88 -9.68
N VAL A 30 -15.53 -44.10 -10.48
CA VAL A 30 -14.76 -43.03 -11.13
C VAL A 30 -15.08 -43.03 -12.61
N ALA A 31 -15.56 -41.89 -13.12
CA ALA A 31 -15.88 -41.72 -14.53
C ALA A 31 -15.78 -40.25 -14.96
N SER A 32 -15.62 -40.02 -16.26
CA SER A 32 -15.74 -38.69 -16.85
C SER A 32 -17.21 -38.30 -16.98
N ALA A 33 -17.57 -37.13 -16.45
CA ALA A 33 -18.90 -36.57 -16.49
C ALA A 33 -18.86 -35.06 -16.77
N PRO A 34 -19.94 -34.47 -17.31
CA PRO A 34 -19.99 -33.03 -17.53
C PRO A 34 -19.91 -32.20 -16.25
N LEU A 35 -19.10 -31.15 -16.24
CA LEU A 35 -18.93 -30.26 -15.07
C LEU A 35 -20.26 -29.66 -14.60
N PHE A 36 -21.17 -29.35 -15.53
CA PHE A 36 -22.48 -28.77 -15.23
C PHE A 36 -23.47 -29.77 -14.58
N TRP A 37 -23.07 -31.03 -14.36
CA TRP A 37 -23.83 -31.91 -13.48
C TRP A 37 -23.71 -31.50 -12.01
N LEU A 38 -22.64 -30.77 -11.65
CA LEU A 38 -22.44 -30.23 -10.32
C LEU A 38 -23.35 -29.04 -10.03
N ASN A 39 -23.78 -28.90 -8.78
CA ASN A 39 -24.32 -27.67 -8.25
C ASN A 39 -23.17 -26.70 -7.98
N VAL A 40 -22.88 -25.84 -8.96
CA VAL A 40 -21.79 -24.85 -8.88
C VAL A 40 -22.04 -23.72 -7.88
N GLY A 41 -23.26 -23.63 -7.33
CA GLY A 41 -23.61 -22.68 -6.26
C GLY A 41 -23.47 -23.26 -4.85
N TRP A 42 -23.14 -24.55 -4.72
CA TRP A 42 -22.93 -25.21 -3.45
C TRP A 42 -21.44 -25.46 -3.19
N GLU A 43 -21.01 -25.18 -1.96
CA GLU A 43 -19.67 -25.48 -1.49
C GLU A 43 -19.74 -26.09 -0.09
N ALA A 44 -18.87 -27.06 0.17
CA ALA A 44 -18.78 -27.69 1.49
C ALA A 44 -18.21 -26.75 2.57
N GLN A 45 -17.43 -25.72 2.18
CA GLN A 45 -16.81 -24.74 3.06
C GLN A 45 -17.12 -23.30 2.58
N PRO A 46 -18.38 -22.84 2.67
CA PRO A 46 -18.80 -21.60 2.04
C PRO A 46 -18.18 -20.32 2.65
N ASN A 47 -17.70 -20.37 3.90
CA ASN A 47 -17.06 -19.21 4.54
C ASN A 47 -15.52 -19.23 4.44
N LEU A 48 -14.94 -20.26 3.79
CA LEU A 48 -13.50 -20.30 3.57
C LEU A 48 -13.12 -19.29 2.48
N PRO A 49 -12.22 -18.32 2.75
CA PRO A 49 -11.84 -17.34 1.75
C PRO A 49 -11.20 -17.99 0.52
N LYS A 50 -11.60 -17.53 -0.66
CA LYS A 50 -11.01 -17.89 -1.95
C LYS A 50 -10.36 -16.64 -2.56
N TYR A 51 -9.10 -16.76 -2.98
CA TYR A 51 -8.34 -15.63 -3.49
C TYR A 51 -8.29 -15.66 -5.02
N LYS A 52 -8.62 -14.53 -5.64
CA LYS A 52 -8.59 -14.39 -7.09
C LYS A 52 -7.18 -14.57 -7.64
N SER A 53 -6.15 -14.07 -6.94
CA SER A 53 -4.74 -14.27 -7.30
C SER A 53 -4.39 -15.76 -7.48
N ARG A 54 -4.74 -16.59 -6.50
CA ARG A 54 -4.47 -18.04 -6.54
C ARG A 54 -5.24 -18.75 -7.66
N ILE A 55 -6.49 -18.35 -7.90
CA ILE A 55 -7.30 -18.89 -9.01
C ILE A 55 -6.67 -18.51 -10.35
N ASN A 56 -6.22 -17.26 -10.50
CA ASN A 56 -5.50 -16.80 -11.70
C ASN A 56 -4.20 -17.57 -11.90
N ASP A 57 -3.44 -17.85 -10.85
CA ASP A 57 -2.19 -18.61 -10.95
C ASP A 57 -2.43 -20.05 -11.41
N LEU A 58 -3.47 -20.70 -10.87
CA LEU A 58 -3.90 -22.03 -11.32
C LEU A 58 -4.37 -22.00 -12.77
N GLN A 59 -5.12 -20.98 -13.15
CA GLN A 59 -5.57 -20.75 -14.52
C GLN A 59 -4.38 -20.61 -15.46
N ALA A 60 -3.41 -19.75 -15.12
CA ALA A 60 -2.21 -19.51 -15.91
C ALA A 60 -1.28 -20.74 -15.97
N HIS A 61 -1.31 -21.61 -14.97
CA HIS A 61 -0.50 -22.82 -14.95
C HIS A 61 -1.14 -23.98 -15.75
N PHE A 62 -2.44 -24.23 -15.56
CA PHE A 62 -3.13 -25.42 -16.08
C PHE A 62 -4.00 -25.17 -17.30
N PHE A 63 -4.50 -23.94 -17.49
CA PHE A 63 -5.63 -23.63 -18.37
C PHE A 63 -5.35 -22.46 -19.32
N THR A 64 -4.10 -22.33 -19.80
CA THR A 64 -3.72 -21.38 -20.87
C THR A 64 -4.32 -21.73 -22.23
N LYS A 65 -4.72 -22.99 -22.38
CA LYS A 65 -5.44 -23.57 -23.52
C LYS A 65 -6.34 -24.69 -22.98
N PRO A 66 -7.29 -25.22 -23.78
CA PRO A 66 -8.10 -26.36 -23.37
C PRO A 66 -7.24 -27.48 -22.78
N GLY A 67 -7.48 -27.78 -21.50
CA GLY A 67 -6.74 -28.76 -20.72
C GLY A 67 -7.63 -29.40 -19.67
N TYR A 68 -7.54 -30.72 -19.53
CA TYR A 68 -8.35 -31.46 -18.57
C TYR A 68 -7.85 -31.29 -17.13
N LEU A 69 -8.79 -31.34 -16.19
CA LEU A 69 -8.50 -31.36 -14.76
C LEU A 69 -7.54 -32.50 -14.41
N LYS A 70 -6.50 -32.20 -13.64
CA LYS A 70 -5.51 -33.18 -13.18
C LYS A 70 -5.96 -33.93 -11.93
N THR A 71 -6.99 -33.42 -11.26
CA THR A 71 -7.55 -33.98 -10.04
C THR A 71 -8.98 -34.45 -10.29
N GLU A 72 -9.37 -35.53 -9.63
CA GLU A 72 -10.75 -36.01 -9.63
C GLU A 72 -11.63 -35.07 -8.79
N VAL A 73 -12.79 -34.68 -9.31
CA VAL A 73 -13.85 -34.01 -8.54
C VAL A 73 -14.55 -35.07 -7.71
N ARG A 74 -14.67 -34.87 -6.40
CA ARG A 74 -15.29 -35.85 -5.51
C ARG A 74 -16.73 -35.45 -5.25
N VAL A 75 -17.65 -36.37 -5.52
CA VAL A 75 -19.10 -36.15 -5.46
C VAL A 75 -19.72 -37.12 -4.46
N VAL A 76 -20.44 -36.59 -3.47
CA VAL A 76 -21.19 -37.43 -2.52
C VAL A 76 -22.59 -37.67 -3.04
N LEU A 77 -23.01 -38.93 -3.01
CA LEU A 77 -24.39 -39.35 -3.24
C LEU A 77 -25.07 -39.65 -1.89
N PRO A 78 -26.33 -39.22 -1.69
CA PRO A 78 -27.01 -39.37 -0.41
C PRO A 78 -27.49 -40.80 -0.15
N SER A 79 -27.63 -41.64 -1.17
CA SER A 79 -27.99 -43.06 -1.04
C SER A 79 -27.48 -43.86 -2.24
N SER A 80 -27.36 -45.18 -2.07
CA SER A 80 -27.01 -46.11 -3.16
C SER A 80 -28.09 -46.20 -4.25
N SER A 81 -29.32 -45.77 -3.94
CA SER A 81 -30.41 -45.66 -4.90
C SER A 81 -30.29 -44.43 -5.80
N CYS A 82 -29.52 -43.40 -5.41
CA CYS A 82 -29.33 -42.23 -6.25
C CYS A 82 -28.46 -42.55 -7.46
N ARG A 83 -28.87 -42.04 -8.62
CA ARG A 83 -28.13 -42.16 -9.87
C ARG A 83 -27.56 -40.79 -10.25
N PRO A 84 -26.23 -40.65 -10.45
CA PRO A 84 -25.62 -39.36 -10.77
C PRO A 84 -26.25 -38.62 -11.95
N HIS A 85 -26.62 -39.34 -13.02
CA HIS A 85 -27.23 -38.76 -14.22
C HIS A 85 -28.67 -38.27 -14.02
N GLU A 86 -29.34 -38.62 -12.92
CA GLU A 86 -30.66 -38.09 -12.56
C GLU A 86 -30.54 -36.81 -11.72
N MET A 87 -29.34 -36.53 -11.20
CA MET A 87 -29.04 -35.40 -10.32
C MET A 87 -28.30 -34.27 -11.05
N LYS A 88 -28.44 -34.16 -12.38
CA LYS A 88 -27.77 -33.12 -13.18
C LYS A 88 -28.08 -31.72 -12.63
N GLY A 89 -27.04 -30.93 -12.36
CA GLY A 89 -27.12 -29.59 -11.76
C GLY A 89 -27.28 -29.59 -10.23
N ASN A 90 -27.42 -30.77 -9.60
CA ASN A 90 -27.67 -30.94 -8.17
C ASN A 90 -26.60 -31.79 -7.46
N LEU A 91 -25.59 -32.28 -8.18
CA LEU A 91 -24.50 -33.04 -7.56
C LEU A 91 -23.64 -32.15 -6.66
N LEU A 92 -23.33 -32.62 -5.45
CA LEU A 92 -22.59 -31.87 -4.45
C LEU A 92 -21.12 -32.31 -4.45
N ALA A 93 -20.23 -31.39 -4.82
CA ALA A 93 -18.79 -31.64 -4.90
C ALA A 93 -18.07 -31.24 -3.59
N TYR A 94 -17.40 -32.18 -2.95
CA TYR A 94 -16.75 -31.99 -1.64
C TYR A 94 -15.21 -31.99 -1.71
N ASP A 95 -14.65 -31.72 -2.89
CA ASP A 95 -13.25 -31.37 -3.09
C ASP A 95 -13.03 -29.84 -3.18
N PRO A 96 -11.79 -29.35 -2.98
CA PRO A 96 -11.48 -27.92 -3.02
C PRO A 96 -11.89 -27.25 -4.36
N PRO A 97 -12.67 -26.15 -4.33
CA PRO A 97 -13.27 -25.57 -5.53
C PRO A 97 -12.28 -24.84 -6.44
N GLU A 98 -11.10 -24.44 -5.95
CA GLU A 98 -10.20 -23.50 -6.63
C GLU A 98 -9.76 -23.98 -8.03
N MET A 99 -9.50 -25.28 -8.19
CA MET A 99 -9.15 -25.84 -9.50
C MET A 99 -10.33 -25.78 -10.47
N ARG A 100 -11.55 -26.08 -10.00
CA ARG A 100 -12.78 -26.00 -10.81
C ARG A 100 -13.10 -24.54 -11.18
N ASP A 101 -12.93 -23.63 -10.23
CA ASP A 101 -13.15 -22.21 -10.44
C ASP A 101 -12.13 -21.64 -11.45
N SER A 102 -10.86 -22.08 -11.41
CA SER A 102 -9.85 -21.68 -12.39
C SER A 102 -10.16 -22.19 -13.81
N LEU A 103 -10.70 -23.41 -13.96
CA LEU A 103 -11.19 -23.92 -15.24
C LEU A 103 -12.37 -23.08 -15.76
N ARG A 104 -13.36 -22.80 -14.90
CA ARG A 104 -14.52 -21.97 -15.26
C ARG A 104 -14.09 -20.56 -15.71
N GLN A 105 -13.12 -19.98 -15.00
CA GLN A 105 -12.57 -18.67 -15.35
C GLN A 105 -11.83 -18.70 -16.70
N ALA A 106 -11.08 -19.77 -17.01
CA ALA A 106 -10.44 -19.94 -18.32
C ALA A 106 -11.45 -19.99 -19.47
N VAL A 107 -12.53 -20.75 -19.29
CA VAL A 107 -13.60 -20.83 -20.28
C VAL A 107 -14.29 -19.48 -20.46
N ALA A 108 -14.63 -18.80 -19.36
CA ALA A 108 -15.25 -17.48 -19.41
C ALA A 108 -14.36 -16.47 -20.16
N GLN A 109 -13.07 -16.42 -19.83
CA GLN A 109 -12.12 -15.53 -20.50
C GLN A 109 -11.99 -15.85 -21.99
N ALA A 110 -11.97 -17.13 -22.39
CA ALA A 110 -11.89 -17.52 -23.79
C ALA A 110 -13.13 -17.06 -24.58
N ILE A 111 -14.31 -17.17 -24.00
CA ILE A 111 -15.57 -16.69 -24.60
C ILE A 111 -15.55 -15.16 -24.71
N GLU A 112 -15.23 -14.46 -23.63
CA GLU A 112 -15.17 -12.98 -23.58
C GLU A 112 -14.13 -12.41 -24.55
N SER A 113 -13.04 -13.14 -24.80
CA SER A 113 -11.99 -12.74 -25.74
C SER A 113 -12.31 -13.08 -27.20
N GLY A 114 -13.44 -13.72 -27.49
CA GLY A 114 -13.82 -14.10 -28.86
C GLY A 114 -12.91 -15.18 -29.46
N ALA A 115 -12.52 -16.19 -28.67
CA ALA A 115 -11.75 -17.32 -29.16
C ALA A 115 -12.45 -18.03 -30.34
N ASP A 116 -11.67 -18.62 -31.24
CA ASP A 116 -12.20 -19.34 -32.39
C ASP A 116 -13.00 -20.60 -32.02
N ASP A 117 -13.85 -21.06 -32.94
CA ASP A 117 -14.72 -22.23 -32.75
C ASP A 117 -13.93 -23.49 -32.37
N SER A 118 -12.72 -23.67 -32.90
CA SER A 118 -11.89 -24.83 -32.58
C SER A 118 -11.44 -24.81 -31.12
N THR A 119 -11.10 -23.64 -30.60
CA THR A 119 -10.71 -23.43 -29.21
C THR A 119 -11.91 -23.63 -28.29
N LEU A 120 -13.07 -23.08 -28.66
CA LEU A 120 -14.32 -23.25 -27.90
C LEU A 120 -14.79 -24.70 -27.87
N GLU A 121 -14.65 -25.44 -28.97
CA GLU A 121 -14.96 -26.88 -29.01
C GLU A 121 -13.99 -27.68 -28.12
N GLY A 122 -12.72 -27.28 -28.06
CA GLY A 122 -11.76 -27.86 -27.12
C GLY A 122 -12.17 -27.63 -25.65
N TRP A 123 -12.60 -26.42 -25.30
CA TRP A 123 -13.12 -26.13 -23.96
C TRP A 123 -14.40 -26.91 -23.64
N ARG A 124 -15.30 -27.04 -24.62
CA ARG A 124 -16.51 -27.85 -24.50
C ARG A 124 -16.18 -29.31 -24.20
N ASP A 125 -15.25 -29.92 -24.93
CA ASP A 125 -14.82 -31.30 -24.65
C ASP A 125 -14.19 -31.46 -23.26
N VAL A 126 -13.41 -30.48 -22.81
CA VAL A 126 -12.87 -30.44 -21.44
C VAL A 126 -13.99 -30.43 -20.40
N LEU A 127 -15.01 -29.58 -20.58
CA LEU A 127 -16.16 -29.49 -19.68
C LEU A 127 -17.02 -30.75 -19.67
N LEU A 128 -17.05 -31.51 -20.77
CA LEU A 128 -17.76 -32.80 -20.88
C LEU A 128 -16.96 -34.01 -20.36
N SER A 129 -15.67 -33.82 -20.10
CA SER A 129 -14.72 -34.90 -19.74
C SER A 129 -14.19 -34.79 -18.30
N VAL A 130 -14.87 -34.09 -17.40
CA VAL A 130 -14.36 -33.87 -16.04
C VAL A 130 -14.32 -35.20 -15.27
N PRO A 131 -13.15 -35.64 -14.77
CA PRO A 131 -13.06 -36.86 -13.99
C PRO A 131 -13.77 -36.65 -12.64
N MET A 132 -14.80 -37.45 -12.37
CA MET A 132 -15.57 -37.43 -11.14
C MET A 132 -15.49 -38.78 -10.41
N ARG A 133 -15.30 -38.74 -9.10
CA ARG A 133 -15.44 -39.88 -8.18
C ARG A 133 -16.76 -39.75 -7.43
N PHE A 134 -17.67 -40.67 -7.68
CA PHE A 134 -18.95 -40.78 -7.00
C PHE A 134 -18.81 -41.74 -5.81
N THR A 135 -19.08 -41.24 -4.61
CA THR A 135 -19.04 -42.01 -3.36
C THR A 135 -20.40 -41.97 -2.71
N VAL A 136 -20.95 -43.14 -2.39
CA VAL A 136 -22.19 -43.25 -1.62
C VAL A 136 -21.86 -43.11 -0.14
N VAL A 137 -22.55 -42.21 0.55
CA VAL A 137 -22.45 -42.11 2.01
C VAL A 137 -23.79 -42.52 2.61
N GLU A 138 -23.92 -43.82 2.88
CA GLU A 138 -25.08 -44.43 3.53
C GLU A 138 -24.90 -44.31 5.06
N SER A 139 -25.37 -43.23 5.67
CA SER A 139 -25.37 -43.13 7.13
C SER A 139 -26.51 -42.26 7.65
N ASP A 140 -26.89 -42.50 8.90
CA ASP A 140 -27.53 -41.50 9.76
C ASP A 140 -26.76 -40.18 9.64
N GLN A 141 -27.46 -39.06 9.52
CA GLN A 141 -26.88 -37.79 9.03
C GLN A 141 -25.61 -37.32 9.77
N GLU A 142 -25.44 -37.70 11.03
CA GLU A 142 -24.30 -37.35 11.88
C GLU A 142 -22.93 -37.75 11.31
N HIS A 143 -22.81 -38.86 10.57
CA HIS A 143 -21.50 -39.33 10.06
C HIS A 143 -21.16 -38.77 8.68
N LYS A 144 -22.15 -38.25 7.94
CA LYS A 144 -21.96 -37.85 6.55
C LYS A 144 -21.09 -36.60 6.45
N ILE A 145 -21.44 -35.58 7.23
CA ILE A 145 -20.77 -34.29 7.13
C ILE A 145 -19.39 -34.34 7.78
N ASP A 146 -19.25 -35.14 8.85
CA ASP A 146 -17.96 -35.44 9.46
C ASP A 146 -16.97 -36.07 8.45
N LEU A 147 -17.41 -37.10 7.73
CA LEU A 147 -16.61 -37.77 6.71
C LEU A 147 -16.29 -36.85 5.53
N MET A 148 -17.27 -36.08 5.05
CA MET A 148 -17.09 -35.12 3.96
C MET A 148 -16.05 -34.05 4.32
N MET A 149 -16.19 -33.44 5.50
CA MET A 149 -15.26 -32.42 5.97
C MET A 149 -13.87 -33.00 6.18
N LYS A 150 -13.77 -34.19 6.80
CA LYS A 150 -12.47 -34.85 7.02
C LYS A 150 -11.74 -35.07 5.71
N THR A 151 -12.47 -35.58 4.72
CA THR A 151 -11.93 -35.84 3.39
C THR A 151 -11.52 -34.54 2.73
N LEU A 152 -12.39 -33.52 2.70
CA LEU A 152 -12.10 -32.22 2.10
C LEU A 152 -10.84 -31.57 2.70
N VAL A 153 -10.73 -31.55 4.03
CA VAL A 153 -9.55 -30.98 4.69
C VAL A 153 -8.29 -31.80 4.40
N GLN A 154 -8.39 -33.13 4.37
CA GLN A 154 -7.27 -33.98 3.98
C GLN A 154 -6.84 -33.72 2.52
N GLU A 155 -7.79 -33.57 1.59
CA GLU A 155 -7.49 -33.27 0.20
C GLU A 155 -6.79 -31.91 0.06
N ARG A 156 -7.21 -30.87 0.80
CA ARG A 156 -6.50 -29.59 0.81
C ARG A 156 -5.04 -29.74 1.26
N GLU A 157 -4.81 -30.55 2.28
CA GLU A 157 -3.45 -30.81 2.77
C GLU A 157 -2.61 -31.62 1.76
N ASP A 158 -3.20 -32.64 1.14
CA ASP A 158 -2.53 -33.48 0.14
C ASP A 158 -2.22 -32.67 -1.14
N ILE A 159 -3.16 -31.84 -1.58
CA ILE A 159 -2.97 -30.90 -2.70
C ILE A 159 -1.94 -29.84 -2.34
N GLY A 160 -1.91 -29.34 -1.11
CA GLY A 160 -0.91 -28.39 -0.63
C GLY A 160 0.53 -28.91 -0.68
N VAL A 161 0.73 -30.23 -0.72
CA VAL A 161 2.06 -30.84 -0.97
C VAL A 161 2.48 -30.65 -2.43
N LEU A 162 1.53 -30.69 -3.36
CA LEU A 162 1.77 -30.61 -4.79
C LEU A 162 1.79 -29.15 -5.29
N PHE A 163 0.95 -28.30 -4.69
CA PHE A 163 0.69 -26.94 -5.16
C PHE A 163 0.67 -25.95 -3.99
N ASP A 164 1.73 -25.17 -3.84
CA ASP A 164 1.83 -24.12 -2.81
C ASP A 164 0.65 -23.12 -2.87
N ASN A 165 0.09 -22.86 -4.07
CA ASN A 165 -1.06 -21.96 -4.27
C ASN A 165 -2.37 -22.48 -3.67
N LEU A 166 -2.48 -23.79 -3.40
CA LEU A 166 -3.67 -24.41 -2.81
C LEU A 166 -3.50 -24.69 -1.30
N ARG A 167 -2.37 -24.28 -0.73
CA ARG A 167 -2.10 -24.41 0.69
C ARG A 167 -3.10 -23.60 1.53
N VAL A 168 -3.59 -24.23 2.59
CA VAL A 168 -4.44 -23.57 3.60
C VAL A 168 -3.56 -22.73 4.52
N SER A 169 -3.77 -21.42 4.51
CA SER A 169 -3.09 -20.49 5.42
C SER A 169 -3.63 -20.59 6.85
N ALA A 170 -2.96 -19.96 7.81
CA ALA A 170 -3.45 -19.89 9.18
C ALA A 170 -4.81 -19.17 9.30
N LEU A 171 -5.05 -18.15 8.44
CA LEU A 171 -6.33 -17.44 8.41
C LEU A 171 -7.44 -18.30 7.81
N MET A 172 -7.20 -18.95 6.67
CA MET A 172 -8.15 -19.90 6.08
C MET A 172 -8.48 -21.01 7.08
N ARG A 173 -7.46 -21.57 7.76
CA ARG A 173 -7.65 -22.58 8.79
C ARG A 173 -8.48 -22.08 9.98
N THR A 174 -8.35 -20.80 10.33
CA THR A 174 -9.21 -20.18 11.35
C THR A 174 -10.67 -20.25 10.94
N PHE A 175 -11.03 -19.81 9.72
CA PHE A 175 -12.40 -19.91 9.20
C PHE A 175 -12.90 -21.36 9.15
N GLU A 176 -12.05 -22.28 8.69
CA GLU A 176 -12.37 -23.71 8.65
C GLU A 176 -12.70 -24.27 10.04
N VAL A 177 -11.95 -23.90 11.08
CA VAL A 177 -12.24 -24.31 12.47
C VAL A 177 -13.60 -23.79 12.94
N ILE A 178 -13.96 -22.56 12.56
CA ILE A 178 -15.27 -21.97 12.91
C ILE A 178 -16.40 -22.73 12.21
N ASP A 179 -16.29 -22.94 10.90
CA ASP A 179 -17.29 -23.64 10.09
C ASP A 179 -17.48 -25.08 10.57
N MET A 180 -16.37 -25.79 10.78
CA MET A 180 -16.39 -27.16 11.25
C MET A 180 -17.02 -27.28 12.64
N LYS A 181 -16.71 -26.34 13.55
CA LYS A 181 -17.36 -26.30 14.86
C LYS A 181 -18.87 -26.11 14.71
N ALA A 182 -19.30 -25.11 13.94
CA ALA A 182 -20.72 -24.81 13.76
C ALA A 182 -21.47 -26.00 13.14
N GLN A 183 -20.85 -26.68 12.18
CA GLN A 183 -21.43 -27.80 11.48
C GLN A 183 -21.54 -29.06 12.37
N LEU A 184 -20.48 -29.43 13.09
CA LEU A 184 -20.50 -30.56 14.02
C LEU A 184 -21.49 -30.33 15.18
N GLU A 185 -21.63 -29.10 15.67
CA GLU A 185 -22.64 -28.76 16.70
C GLU A 185 -24.06 -28.80 16.15
N LYS A 186 -24.26 -28.43 14.88
CA LYS A 186 -25.56 -28.49 14.21
C LYS A 186 -26.00 -29.93 13.97
N ASP A 187 -25.09 -30.80 13.55
CA ASP A 187 -25.41 -32.17 13.16
C ASP A 187 -25.51 -33.12 14.36
N GLY A 188 -24.56 -33.03 15.29
CA GLY A 188 -24.53 -33.91 16.48
C GLY A 188 -25.35 -33.41 17.66
N GLY A 189 -25.92 -32.21 17.60
CA GLY A 189 -26.68 -31.59 18.70
C GLY A 189 -25.86 -31.28 19.97
N GLU A 190 -24.59 -31.67 20.01
CA GLU A 190 -23.68 -31.47 21.16
C GLU A 190 -22.69 -30.35 20.92
N ARG A 191 -22.45 -29.56 21.98
CA ARG A 191 -21.48 -28.47 21.96
C ARG A 191 -20.06 -29.02 21.88
N GLN A 192 -19.32 -28.63 20.85
CA GLN A 192 -17.94 -29.06 20.62
C GLN A 192 -16.97 -28.30 21.55
N THR A 193 -16.08 -29.04 22.19
CA THR A 193 -15.01 -28.48 23.04
C THR A 193 -13.75 -28.24 22.21
N ASN A 194 -12.85 -27.36 22.68
CA ASN A 194 -11.56 -27.15 22.02
C ASN A 194 -10.74 -28.46 21.93
N LYS A 195 -10.90 -29.34 22.92
CA LYS A 195 -10.24 -30.65 22.97
C LYS A 195 -10.82 -31.63 21.95
N SER A 196 -12.15 -31.69 21.79
CA SER A 196 -12.80 -32.57 20.81
C SER A 196 -12.45 -32.15 19.38
N LEU A 197 -12.51 -30.85 19.08
CA LEU A 197 -12.07 -30.31 17.79
C LEU A 197 -10.60 -30.61 17.52
N ALA A 198 -9.71 -30.35 18.47
CA ALA A 198 -8.29 -30.67 18.27
C ALA A 198 -8.04 -32.18 18.10
N ALA A 199 -8.82 -33.05 18.77
CA ALA A 199 -8.73 -34.50 18.58
C ALA A 199 -9.16 -34.92 17.17
N TYR A 200 -10.21 -34.30 16.63
CA TYR A 200 -10.63 -34.49 15.25
C TYR A 200 -9.50 -34.16 14.26
N TYR A 201 -8.93 -32.96 14.39
CA TYR A 201 -7.84 -32.47 13.53
C TYR A 201 -6.53 -33.27 13.66
N LYS A 202 -6.30 -33.98 14.77
CA LYS A 202 -5.15 -34.89 14.92
C LYS A 202 -5.22 -36.12 14.02
N THR A 203 -6.41 -36.46 13.49
CA THR A 203 -6.58 -37.59 12.57
C THR A 203 -6.15 -37.27 11.14
N LEU A 204 -5.84 -36.00 10.86
CA LEU A 204 -5.42 -35.52 9.55
C LEU A 204 -3.89 -35.54 9.40
N ARG A 205 -3.42 -35.71 8.17
CA ARG A 205 -2.01 -35.55 7.79
C ARG A 205 -1.83 -34.17 7.16
N TYR A 206 -1.00 -33.36 7.80
CA TYR A 206 -0.73 -31.99 7.37
C TYR A 206 0.45 -31.93 6.39
N CYS A 207 0.36 -31.03 5.42
CA CYS A 207 1.47 -30.65 4.57
C CYS A 207 2.57 -29.98 5.43
N LYS A 208 3.82 -30.04 4.97
CA LYS A 208 4.99 -29.59 5.76
C LYS A 208 4.90 -28.11 6.18
N ARG A 209 4.26 -27.28 5.36
CA ARG A 209 4.13 -25.83 5.57
C ARG A 209 2.83 -25.41 6.24
N SER A 210 1.90 -26.34 6.48
CA SER A 210 0.65 -26.06 7.19
C SER A 210 0.87 -26.05 8.70
N GLU A 211 0.26 -25.09 9.37
CA GLU A 211 0.25 -25.04 10.84
C GLU A 211 -0.70 -26.12 11.39
N LYS A 212 -0.20 -26.98 12.30
CA LYS A 212 -1.00 -28.06 12.89
C LYS A 212 -2.06 -27.49 13.83
N VAL A 213 -3.29 -27.98 13.71
CA VAL A 213 -4.38 -27.56 14.60
C VAL A 213 -4.28 -28.25 15.96
N SER A 214 -3.72 -27.53 16.94
CA SER A 214 -3.68 -27.92 18.35
C SER A 214 -4.90 -27.41 19.12
N GLN A 215 -5.06 -27.83 20.39
CA GLN A 215 -6.11 -27.26 21.26
C GLN A 215 -5.95 -25.75 21.43
N THR A 216 -4.71 -25.27 21.55
CA THR A 216 -4.40 -23.84 21.62
C THR A 216 -4.72 -23.13 20.29
N PHE A 217 -4.46 -23.76 19.14
CA PHE A 217 -4.84 -23.22 17.84
C PHE A 217 -6.35 -22.99 17.76
N VAL A 218 -7.15 -23.98 18.17
CA VAL A 218 -8.62 -23.89 18.19
C VAL A 218 -9.09 -22.76 19.12
N GLU A 219 -8.53 -22.68 20.33
CA GLU A 219 -8.85 -21.60 21.27
C GLU A 219 -8.57 -20.21 20.68
N ILE A 220 -7.39 -20.04 20.06
CA ILE A 220 -7.00 -18.78 19.43
C ILE A 220 -7.92 -18.47 18.25
N SER A 221 -8.23 -19.45 17.39
CA SER A 221 -9.11 -19.28 16.23
C SER A 221 -10.49 -18.77 16.64
N LEU A 222 -11.09 -19.39 17.67
CA LEU A 222 -12.37 -18.96 18.23
C LEU A 222 -12.29 -17.54 18.82
N SER A 223 -11.18 -17.22 19.49
CA SER A 223 -10.94 -15.89 20.05
C SER A 223 -10.76 -14.82 18.96
N LEU A 224 -10.01 -15.12 17.89
CA LEU A 224 -9.81 -14.25 16.73
C LEU A 224 -11.13 -13.98 16.01
N HIS A 225 -11.92 -15.03 15.75
CA HIS A 225 -13.22 -14.86 15.11
C HIS A 225 -14.15 -13.96 15.91
N LYS A 226 -14.24 -14.19 17.23
CA LYS A 226 -15.11 -13.44 18.13
C LYS A 226 -14.67 -11.98 18.34
N ASN A 227 -13.37 -11.75 18.48
CA ASN A 227 -12.85 -10.47 18.99
C ASN A 227 -12.11 -9.63 17.92
N ALA A 228 -11.75 -10.18 16.76
CA ALA A 228 -11.00 -9.46 15.74
C ALA A 228 -11.68 -9.55 14.35
N LEU A 229 -11.89 -10.76 13.83
CA LEU A 229 -12.42 -10.95 12.47
C LEU A 229 -13.92 -10.64 12.33
N CYS A 230 -14.62 -10.44 13.45
CA CYS A 230 -15.97 -9.88 13.48
C CYS A 230 -15.99 -8.41 13.00
N TYR A 231 -14.87 -7.68 13.13
CA TYR A 231 -14.73 -6.32 12.61
C TYR A 231 -14.29 -6.36 11.15
N GLU A 232 -15.13 -5.85 10.26
CA GLU A 232 -14.92 -5.89 8.82
C GLU A 232 -13.57 -5.30 8.39
N LYS A 233 -13.18 -4.14 8.93
CA LYS A 233 -11.89 -3.50 8.59
C LYS A 233 -10.69 -4.38 8.97
N VAL A 234 -10.71 -5.01 10.15
CA VAL A 234 -9.67 -5.96 10.57
C VAL A 234 -9.66 -7.20 9.69
N ARG A 235 -10.84 -7.78 9.42
CA ARG A 235 -10.98 -8.95 8.54
C ARG A 235 -10.43 -8.68 7.14
N ASN A 236 -10.78 -7.54 6.54
CA ASN A 236 -10.32 -7.18 5.20
C ASN A 236 -8.80 -7.00 5.14
N ILE A 237 -8.18 -6.43 6.18
CA ILE A 237 -6.71 -6.33 6.27
C ILE A 237 -6.08 -7.73 6.37
N CYS A 238 -6.62 -8.62 7.19
CA CYS A 238 -6.14 -10.00 7.28
C CYS A 238 -6.27 -10.75 5.95
N LEU A 239 -7.38 -10.56 5.22
CA LEU A 239 -7.57 -11.14 3.89
C LEU A 239 -6.57 -10.58 2.87
N ARG A 240 -6.27 -9.28 2.92
CA ARG A 240 -5.23 -8.68 2.07
C ARG A 240 -3.85 -9.29 2.36
N PHE A 241 -3.51 -9.54 3.63
CA PHE A 241 -2.28 -10.27 4.00
C PHE A 241 -2.25 -11.68 3.44
N ASP A 242 -3.38 -12.37 3.51
CA ASP A 242 -3.46 -13.77 3.10
C ASP A 242 -3.48 -13.98 1.58
N GLU A 243 -3.93 -12.97 0.83
CA GLU A 243 -3.85 -12.91 -0.63
C GLU A 243 -2.40 -12.88 -1.14
N MET A 244 -1.45 -12.45 -0.31
CA MET A 244 -0.01 -12.48 -0.60
C MET A 244 0.57 -13.90 -0.66
N GLY A 245 -0.19 -14.91 -0.24
CA GLY A 245 0.23 -16.31 -0.32
C GLY A 245 1.42 -16.62 0.57
N LEU A 246 2.53 -17.08 -0.02
CA LEU A 246 3.75 -17.43 0.72
C LEU A 246 4.48 -16.22 1.29
N ASP A 247 4.24 -15.02 0.74
CA ASP A 247 4.84 -13.76 1.19
C ASP A 247 4.06 -13.13 2.37
N ASN A 248 3.04 -13.82 2.91
CA ASN A 248 2.26 -13.32 4.03
C ASN A 248 3.09 -13.29 5.34
N PRO A 249 3.47 -12.10 5.86
CA PRO A 249 4.36 -11.99 7.01
C PRO A 249 3.73 -12.43 8.34
N ILE A 250 2.40 -12.55 8.36
CA ILE A 250 1.60 -12.89 9.54
C ILE A 250 0.82 -14.20 9.35
N ASP A 251 1.28 -15.10 8.45
CA ASP A 251 0.75 -16.46 8.26
C ASP A 251 1.05 -17.38 9.45
N SER A 252 0.49 -17.03 10.61
CA SER A 252 0.49 -17.83 11.83
C SER A 252 -0.62 -17.34 12.74
N VAL A 253 -1.38 -18.29 13.30
CA VAL A 253 -2.49 -17.96 14.21
C VAL A 253 -1.99 -17.22 15.45
N TYR A 254 -0.76 -17.52 15.91
CA TYR A 254 -0.14 -16.90 17.06
C TYR A 254 0.25 -15.45 16.80
N LYS A 255 0.70 -15.10 15.59
CA LYS A 255 1.00 -13.72 15.20
C LYS A 255 -0.27 -12.86 15.17
N LEU A 256 -1.34 -13.38 14.56
CA LEU A 256 -2.65 -12.72 14.55
C LEU A 256 -3.18 -12.50 15.98
N ARG A 257 -3.05 -13.50 16.85
CA ARG A 257 -3.42 -13.42 18.27
C ARG A 257 -2.65 -12.32 18.99
N GLU A 258 -1.35 -12.21 18.73
CA GLU A 258 -0.49 -11.28 19.42
C GLU A 258 -0.84 -9.83 19.09
N ILE A 259 -1.13 -9.54 17.82
CA ILE A 259 -1.65 -8.24 17.39
C ILE A 259 -2.97 -7.92 18.12
N MET A 260 -3.93 -8.83 18.09
CA MET A 260 -5.21 -8.67 18.79
C MET A 260 -5.03 -8.44 20.30
N THR A 261 -4.15 -9.22 20.95
CA THR A 261 -3.96 -9.19 22.41
C THR A 261 -3.28 -7.90 22.85
N LYS A 262 -2.26 -7.44 22.12
CA LYS A 262 -1.53 -6.20 22.43
C LYS A 262 -2.34 -4.94 22.11
N SER A 263 -3.42 -5.06 21.33
CA SER A 263 -4.41 -4.00 21.09
C SER A 263 -5.48 -3.87 22.19
N ASP A 264 -5.30 -4.55 23.33
CA ASP A 264 -6.25 -4.57 24.46
C ASP A 264 -7.68 -5.01 24.06
N LYS A 265 -7.82 -5.70 22.92
CA LYS A 265 -9.12 -6.07 22.30
C LYS A 265 -10.06 -4.89 22.04
N SER A 266 -9.55 -3.66 22.03
CA SER A 266 -10.33 -2.48 21.64
C SER A 266 -10.43 -2.43 20.12
N ARG A 267 -11.66 -2.31 19.58
CA ARG A 267 -11.91 -2.25 18.13
C ARG A 267 -11.01 -1.23 17.44
N ASN A 268 -10.98 0.01 17.91
CA ASN A 268 -10.19 1.09 17.31
C ASN A 268 -8.68 0.79 17.39
N ASN A 269 -8.22 0.15 18.47
CA ASN A 269 -6.81 -0.22 18.63
C ASN A 269 -6.42 -1.39 17.72
N MET A 270 -7.34 -2.33 17.46
CA MET A 270 -7.11 -3.42 16.52
C MET A 270 -7.11 -2.91 15.09
N GLU A 271 -8.11 -2.13 14.68
CA GLU A 271 -8.15 -1.52 13.34
C GLU A 271 -6.87 -0.73 13.06
N TRP A 272 -6.44 0.09 14.02
CA TRP A 272 -5.18 0.82 13.92
C TRP A 272 -3.95 -0.09 13.83
N ALA A 273 -3.81 -1.06 14.75
CA ALA A 273 -2.63 -1.92 14.81
C ALA A 273 -2.50 -2.83 13.58
N PHE A 274 -3.59 -3.43 13.10
CA PHE A 274 -3.58 -4.23 11.87
C PHE A 274 -3.24 -3.35 10.66
N SER A 275 -3.81 -2.15 10.56
CA SER A 275 -3.50 -1.22 9.46
C SER A 275 -2.03 -0.79 9.47
N MET A 276 -1.49 -0.44 10.64
CA MET A 276 -0.08 -0.08 10.79
C MET A 276 0.85 -1.27 10.53
N THR A 277 0.44 -2.49 10.87
CA THR A 277 1.22 -3.70 10.55
C THR A 277 1.27 -3.94 9.04
N TRP A 278 0.13 -3.77 8.36
CA TRP A 278 0.04 -3.85 6.90
C TRP A 278 0.93 -2.82 6.24
N ASP A 279 0.77 -1.56 6.64
CA ASP A 279 1.52 -0.44 6.10
C ASP A 279 3.02 -0.56 6.37
N TRP A 280 3.40 -0.91 7.60
CA TRP A 280 4.80 -1.15 7.96
C TRP A 280 5.43 -2.21 7.06
N PHE A 281 4.76 -3.34 6.83
CA PHE A 281 5.30 -4.39 5.97
C PHE A 281 5.36 -3.98 4.50
N HIS A 282 4.27 -3.41 3.96
CA HIS A 282 4.18 -3.07 2.54
C HIS A 282 5.09 -1.92 2.16
N VAL A 283 5.19 -0.89 3.01
CA VAL A 283 5.97 0.29 2.71
C VAL A 283 7.45 0.07 3.07
N ALA A 284 7.77 -0.59 4.20
CA ALA A 284 9.16 -0.88 4.54
C ALA A 284 9.78 -1.98 3.67
N GLY A 285 9.00 -3.00 3.28
CA GLY A 285 9.44 -4.10 2.42
C GLY A 285 9.31 -3.80 0.92
N GLY A 286 8.60 -2.74 0.55
CA GLY A 286 8.17 -2.45 -0.82
C GLY A 286 9.15 -1.67 -1.69
N THR A 287 10.40 -1.44 -1.30
CA THR A 287 11.37 -0.88 -2.26
C THR A 287 11.65 -1.94 -3.34
N PRO A 288 11.25 -1.73 -4.61
CA PRO A 288 11.45 -2.73 -5.66
C PRO A 288 12.94 -3.03 -5.78
N GLY A 289 13.33 -4.30 -5.59
CA GLY A 289 14.73 -4.75 -5.64
C GLY A 289 15.43 -4.95 -4.28
N LYS A 290 14.83 -4.57 -3.14
CA LYS A 290 15.37 -4.82 -1.78
C LYS A 290 14.59 -5.87 -0.97
N LYS A 291 13.85 -6.76 -1.62
CA LYS A 291 13.17 -7.91 -0.98
C LYS A 291 14.10 -8.84 -0.16
N LYS A 292 15.43 -8.70 -0.25
CA LYS A 292 16.38 -9.63 0.40
C LYS A 292 16.69 -9.35 1.88
N ASP A 293 16.48 -8.13 2.38
CA ASP A 293 16.94 -7.77 3.73
C ASP A 293 15.82 -7.65 4.78
N ALA A 294 14.58 -7.39 4.35
CA ALA A 294 13.40 -7.51 5.21
C ALA A 294 13.02 -8.99 5.26
N GLY A 295 13.61 -9.76 6.17
CA GLY A 295 13.39 -11.21 6.30
C GLY A 295 11.90 -11.57 6.14
N ASP A 296 11.64 -12.64 5.39
CA ASP A 296 10.36 -13.05 4.75
C ASP A 296 9.12 -13.09 5.68
N ALA A 297 9.25 -12.86 6.99
CA ALA A 297 8.12 -12.78 7.89
C ALA A 297 8.40 -11.86 9.09
N ILE A 298 7.36 -11.18 9.58
CA ILE A 298 7.40 -10.48 10.88
C ILE A 298 7.65 -11.54 11.97
N PRO A 299 8.79 -11.53 12.68
CA PRO A 299 9.05 -12.51 13.73
C PRO A 299 8.04 -12.37 14.86
N LEU A 300 7.55 -13.51 15.38
CA LEU A 300 6.63 -13.51 16.52
C LEU A 300 7.25 -12.77 17.73
N SER A 301 8.55 -12.88 17.93
CA SER A 301 9.27 -12.21 19.01
C SER A 301 9.21 -10.68 18.95
N ILE A 302 9.02 -10.09 17.78
CA ILE A 302 8.84 -8.63 17.64
C ILE A 302 7.41 -8.23 18.06
N LEU A 303 6.43 -9.07 17.75
CA LEU A 303 5.03 -8.88 18.18
C LEU A 303 4.84 -9.13 19.67
N GLU A 304 5.60 -10.05 20.26
CA GLU A 304 5.60 -10.31 21.71
C GLU A 304 6.38 -9.25 22.49
N GLY A 305 7.40 -8.66 21.85
CA GLY A 305 8.35 -7.74 22.46
C GLY A 305 9.55 -8.44 23.14
N THR A 306 9.81 -9.69 22.78
CA THR A 306 10.93 -10.51 23.29
C THR A 306 12.22 -10.35 22.49
N THR A 307 12.17 -9.65 21.35
CA THR A 307 13.36 -9.39 20.52
C THR A 307 14.35 -8.46 21.23
N ALA A 308 15.65 -8.78 21.14
CA ALA A 308 16.71 -7.88 21.61
C ALA A 308 16.56 -6.48 20.99
N ASN A 309 16.93 -5.44 21.73
CA ASN A 309 16.78 -4.02 21.34
C ASN A 309 15.35 -3.45 21.34
N TRP A 310 14.33 -4.25 21.63
CA TRP A 310 12.95 -3.74 21.82
C TRP A 310 12.59 -3.46 23.28
N GLY A 311 13.46 -3.81 24.23
CA GLY A 311 13.30 -3.46 25.64
C GLY A 311 12.03 -4.00 26.29
N GLY A 312 11.54 -5.16 25.87
CA GLY A 312 10.29 -5.74 26.36
C GLY A 312 9.03 -5.11 25.74
N LYS A 313 9.17 -4.28 24.71
CA LYS A 313 8.05 -3.63 24.01
C LYS A 313 7.79 -4.29 22.68
N SER A 314 6.52 -4.43 22.32
CA SER A 314 6.16 -4.99 21.03
C SER A 314 6.00 -3.93 19.94
N LEU A 315 6.08 -4.38 18.68
CA LEU A 315 5.73 -3.57 17.52
C LEU A 315 4.31 -3.01 17.61
N VAL A 316 3.36 -3.80 18.10
CA VAL A 316 1.97 -3.37 18.29
C VAL A 316 1.88 -2.24 19.32
N GLN A 317 2.61 -2.34 20.43
CA GLN A 317 2.66 -1.27 21.43
C GLN A 317 3.28 0.01 20.87
N LEU A 318 4.30 -0.10 20.01
CA LEU A 318 4.84 1.06 19.29
C LEU A 318 3.78 1.71 18.40
N PHE A 319 2.98 0.93 17.65
CA PHE A 319 1.92 1.48 16.82
C PHE A 319 0.83 2.17 17.65
N LEU A 320 0.43 1.61 18.78
CA LEU A 320 -0.53 2.25 19.68
C LEU A 320 0.05 3.52 20.31
N PHE A 321 1.34 3.53 20.63
CA PHE A 321 2.03 4.72 21.13
C PHE A 321 2.06 5.83 20.07
N LYS A 322 2.33 5.49 18.79
CA LYS A 322 2.21 6.43 17.67
C LYS A 322 0.80 7.02 17.55
N ARG A 323 -0.26 6.23 17.78
CA ARG A 323 -1.63 6.74 17.84
C ARG A 323 -1.84 7.74 18.98
N GLN A 324 -1.29 7.48 20.16
CA GLN A 324 -1.37 8.41 21.29
C GLN A 324 -0.64 9.74 20.99
N ILE A 325 0.51 9.68 20.30
CA ILE A 325 1.23 10.87 19.84
C ILE A 325 0.37 11.67 18.87
N ARG A 326 -0.28 11.01 17.90
CA ARG A 326 -1.23 11.67 17.01
C ARG A 326 -2.34 12.38 17.77
N ASP A 327 -2.97 11.69 18.71
CA ASP A 327 -4.09 12.25 19.49
C ASP A 327 -3.62 13.44 20.35
N ALA A 328 -2.38 13.44 20.84
CA ALA A 328 -1.79 14.59 21.52
C ALA A 328 -1.47 15.76 20.57
N LEU A 329 -0.97 15.48 19.36
CA LEU A 329 -0.77 16.50 18.33
C LEU A 329 -2.09 17.11 17.87
N TRP A 330 -3.18 16.33 17.80
CA TRP A 330 -4.54 16.84 17.59
C TRP A 330 -5.04 17.70 18.75
N LYS A 331 -4.65 17.41 19.98
CA LYS A 331 -4.96 18.31 21.11
C LYS A 331 -4.18 19.62 20.99
N LYS A 332 -2.91 19.57 20.56
CA LYS A 332 -2.08 20.75 20.31
C LYS A 332 -2.65 21.61 19.18
N LEU A 333 -3.14 20.97 18.11
CA LEU A 333 -3.84 21.59 16.98
C LEU A 333 -4.94 22.58 17.42
N GLU A 334 -5.66 22.26 18.49
CA GLU A 334 -6.73 23.12 19.01
C GLU A 334 -6.24 24.46 19.55
N GLY A 335 -4.98 24.52 20.03
CA GLY A 335 -4.37 25.73 20.57
C GLY A 335 -3.96 26.77 19.53
N TYR A 336 -3.88 26.40 18.25
CA TYR A 336 -3.52 27.34 17.17
C TYR A 336 -4.74 28.12 16.66
N SER A 337 -4.54 29.35 16.21
CA SER A 337 -5.59 30.24 15.68
C SER A 337 -5.95 29.98 14.20
N TRP A 338 -5.56 28.82 13.65
CA TRP A 338 -5.89 28.44 12.28
C TRP A 338 -7.40 28.29 12.07
N SER A 339 -7.83 28.40 10.81
CA SER A 339 -9.23 28.20 10.45
C SER A 339 -9.70 26.78 10.83
N THR A 340 -10.97 26.66 11.22
CA THR A 340 -11.59 25.36 11.54
C THR A 340 -11.49 24.38 10.37
N ALA A 341 -11.60 24.87 9.13
CA ALA A 341 -11.47 24.04 7.94
C ALA A 341 -10.10 23.35 7.86
N VAL A 342 -9.00 24.08 8.12
CA VAL A 342 -7.64 23.51 8.12
C VAL A 342 -7.50 22.47 9.24
N LYS A 343 -7.98 22.77 10.46
CA LYS A 343 -7.91 21.83 11.59
C LYS A 343 -8.66 20.53 11.32
N GLU A 344 -9.90 20.61 10.87
CA GLU A 344 -10.71 19.44 10.55
C GLU A 344 -10.13 18.65 9.39
N ARG A 345 -9.54 19.33 8.38
CA ARG A 345 -8.87 18.66 7.28
C ARG A 345 -7.63 17.88 7.74
N ILE A 346 -6.80 18.45 8.62
CA ILE A 346 -5.67 17.71 9.22
C ILE A 346 -6.16 16.46 9.96
N LYS A 347 -7.20 16.58 10.79
CA LYS A 347 -7.77 15.43 11.51
C LYS A 347 -8.30 14.37 10.55
N GLN A 348 -9.02 14.78 9.51
CA GLN A 348 -9.55 13.88 8.49
C GLN A 348 -8.43 13.12 7.78
N LEU A 349 -7.40 13.83 7.29
CA LEU A 349 -6.26 13.21 6.58
C LEU A 349 -5.48 12.24 7.48
N THR A 350 -5.52 12.44 8.79
CA THR A 350 -4.75 11.65 9.76
C THR A 350 -5.63 10.77 10.64
N ILE A 351 -6.89 10.52 10.26
CA ILE A 351 -7.84 9.74 11.06
C ILE A 351 -7.46 8.26 11.12
N ASP A 352 -6.95 7.73 10.02
CA ASP A 352 -6.44 6.38 9.90
C ASP A 352 -5.39 6.26 8.79
N VAL A 353 -4.75 5.10 8.74
CA VAL A 353 -3.66 4.80 7.82
C VAL A 353 -4.11 4.83 6.37
N GLU A 354 -5.29 4.30 6.05
CA GLU A 354 -5.80 4.22 4.68
C GLU A 354 -6.05 5.61 4.11
N THR A 355 -6.75 6.46 4.87
CA THR A 355 -7.02 7.86 4.50
C THR A 355 -5.71 8.64 4.32
N CYS A 356 -4.77 8.45 5.25
CA CYS A 356 -3.44 9.09 5.18
C CYS A 356 -2.68 8.67 3.91
N ARG A 357 -2.64 7.37 3.59
CA ARG A 357 -1.96 6.86 2.41
C ARG A 357 -2.63 7.26 1.10
N GLU A 358 -3.95 7.27 1.06
CA GLU A 358 -4.71 7.70 -0.12
C GLU A 358 -4.43 9.17 -0.48
N HIS A 359 -4.34 10.06 0.51
CA HIS A 359 -4.22 11.49 0.26
C HIS A 359 -2.78 12.02 0.29
N LEU A 360 -1.90 11.41 1.10
CA LEU A 360 -0.54 11.90 1.34
C LEU A 360 0.53 10.90 0.86
N GLY A 361 0.16 9.67 0.53
CA GLY A 361 1.10 8.61 0.19
C GLY A 361 1.99 8.20 1.36
N ALA A 362 3.09 7.52 1.05
CA ALA A 362 4.11 7.13 2.02
C ALA A 362 5.32 8.05 1.92
N ILE A 363 5.78 8.59 3.07
CA ILE A 363 6.72 9.71 3.12
C ILE A 363 8.01 9.51 2.29
N ASP A 364 8.50 8.27 2.15
CA ASP A 364 9.66 7.96 1.29
C ASP A 364 9.41 7.01 0.11
N VAL A 365 8.15 6.70 -0.23
CA VAL A 365 7.84 5.77 -1.34
C VAL A 365 7.05 6.46 -2.44
N GLU A 366 5.98 7.15 -2.07
CA GLU A 366 5.07 7.76 -3.04
C GLU A 366 4.65 9.15 -2.55
N VAL A 367 4.90 10.15 -3.38
CA VAL A 367 4.45 11.53 -3.13
C VAL A 367 3.20 11.78 -3.96
N ILE A 368 2.05 11.75 -3.28
CA ILE A 368 0.77 12.21 -3.82
C ILE A 368 0.68 13.71 -3.56
N GLY A 369 0.47 14.50 -4.62
CA GLY A 369 0.33 15.94 -4.51
C GLY A 369 -0.98 16.31 -3.83
N PHE A 370 -0.93 16.80 -2.60
CA PHE A 370 -2.12 17.30 -1.90
C PHE A 370 -2.24 18.81 -2.08
N GLN A 371 -3.05 19.24 -3.06
CA GLN A 371 -3.08 20.63 -3.52
C GLN A 371 -3.52 21.65 -2.46
N GLU A 372 -4.50 21.30 -1.63
CA GLU A 372 -5.02 22.18 -0.56
C GLU A 372 -3.93 22.63 0.41
N ARG A 373 -2.86 21.82 0.56
CA ARG A 373 -1.73 22.09 1.42
C ARG A 373 -0.99 23.37 1.08
N GLY A 374 -0.99 23.76 -0.20
CA GLY A 374 -0.34 24.97 -0.68
C GLY A 374 -0.97 26.27 -0.15
N SER A 375 -2.24 26.21 0.28
CA SER A 375 -2.95 27.37 0.82
C SER A 375 -2.99 27.40 2.35
N TRP A 376 -2.33 26.46 3.03
CA TRP A 376 -2.33 26.40 4.49
C TRP A 376 -1.25 27.30 5.11
N PRO A 377 -1.43 27.73 6.37
CA PRO A 377 -0.32 28.29 7.14
C PRO A 377 0.88 27.33 7.17
N GLU A 378 2.10 27.86 7.12
CA GLU A 378 3.33 27.06 7.12
C GLU A 378 3.48 26.22 8.40
N SER A 379 2.94 26.71 9.52
CA SER A 379 2.89 25.98 10.79
C SER A 379 1.92 24.79 10.75
N ALA A 380 0.78 24.92 10.05
CA ALA A 380 -0.17 23.83 9.85
C ALA A 380 0.42 22.73 8.94
N ASP A 381 1.10 23.14 7.88
CA ASP A 381 1.88 22.25 7.01
C ASP A 381 2.97 21.49 7.79
N ALA A 382 3.70 22.18 8.64
CA ALA A 382 4.73 21.58 9.50
C ALA A 382 4.14 20.56 10.49
N LEU A 383 2.96 20.83 11.06
CA LEU A 383 2.28 19.88 11.94
C LEU A 383 1.89 18.61 11.19
N LEU A 384 1.35 18.74 9.98
CA LEU A 384 1.00 17.58 9.17
C LEU A 384 2.24 16.72 8.87
N LEU A 385 3.37 17.35 8.52
CA LEU A 385 4.65 16.64 8.32
C LEU A 385 5.16 15.93 9.57
N ALA A 386 5.02 16.54 10.74
CA ALA A 386 5.39 15.91 11.99
C ALA A 386 4.52 14.67 12.24
N ILE A 387 3.21 14.73 11.95
CA ILE A 387 2.31 13.56 12.03
C ILE A 387 2.72 12.50 11.00
N GLU A 388 2.93 12.86 9.74
CA GLU A 388 3.35 11.94 8.69
C GLU A 388 4.64 11.18 9.04
N SER A 389 5.64 11.89 9.56
CA SER A 389 6.95 11.33 9.87
C SER A 389 6.95 10.50 11.17
N VAL A 390 6.40 11.03 12.26
CA VAL A 390 6.46 10.37 13.58
C VAL A 390 5.37 9.29 13.71
N VAL A 391 4.13 9.60 13.33
CA VAL A 391 2.97 8.72 13.51
C VAL A 391 2.87 7.71 12.37
N TYR A 392 2.92 8.17 11.12
CA TYR A 392 2.78 7.32 9.94
C TYR A 392 4.12 6.90 9.33
N GLY A 393 5.23 7.17 10.01
CA GLY A 393 6.52 6.61 9.63
C GLY A 393 6.53 5.09 9.76
N TYR A 394 6.99 4.41 8.71
CA TYR A 394 7.04 2.95 8.59
C TYR A 394 8.44 2.37 8.93
N LYS A 395 9.43 3.21 9.21
CA LYS A 395 10.74 2.77 9.71
C LYS A 395 10.67 2.48 11.20
N LYS A 396 11.54 1.58 11.67
CA LYS A 396 11.74 1.37 13.12
C LYS A 396 12.29 2.67 13.69
N ASP A 397 11.57 3.25 14.63
CA ASP A 397 11.93 4.51 15.28
C ASP A 397 12.54 4.21 16.65
N ASP A 398 13.88 4.23 16.71
CA ASP A 398 14.61 3.91 17.93
C ASP A 398 14.37 4.93 19.05
N ALA A 399 14.08 6.20 18.71
CA ALA A 399 13.72 7.22 19.69
C ALA A 399 12.38 6.89 20.35
N LEU A 400 11.36 6.54 19.56
CA LEU A 400 10.06 6.14 20.08
C LEU A 400 10.13 4.82 20.87
N VAL A 401 10.90 3.84 20.41
CA VAL A 401 11.13 2.58 21.15
C VAL A 401 11.83 2.87 22.48
N SER A 402 12.82 3.77 22.50
CA SER A 402 13.50 4.21 23.72
C SER A 402 12.55 4.92 24.69
N CYS A 403 11.74 5.86 24.20
CA CYS A 403 10.73 6.55 25.02
C CYS A 403 9.72 5.56 25.62
N LEU A 404 9.22 4.62 24.80
CA LEU A 404 8.28 3.59 25.24
C LEU A 404 8.91 2.65 26.28
N LYS A 405 10.16 2.21 26.07
CA LYS A 405 10.93 1.38 27.02
C LYS A 405 11.07 2.08 28.37
N ASN A 406 11.41 3.37 28.34
CA ASN A 406 11.61 4.20 29.52
C ASN A 406 10.31 4.71 30.14
N ARG A 407 9.14 4.31 29.61
CA ARG A 407 7.81 4.74 30.07
C ARG A 407 7.67 6.26 30.12
N LYS A 408 8.32 6.97 29.19
CA LYS A 408 8.20 8.42 29.06
C LYS A 408 6.76 8.78 28.69
N GLY A 409 6.26 9.88 29.24
CA GLY A 409 4.98 10.43 28.85
C GLY A 409 4.99 10.92 27.39
N ILE A 410 3.81 11.25 26.86
CA ILE A 410 3.72 11.80 25.50
C ILE A 410 4.45 13.15 25.41
N GLU A 411 4.32 14.01 26.41
CA GLU A 411 5.02 15.30 26.45
C GLU A 411 6.55 15.13 26.49
N ASP A 412 7.07 14.21 27.33
CA ASP A 412 8.49 13.88 27.38
C ASP A 412 9.02 13.31 26.04
N THR A 413 8.14 12.62 25.31
CA THR A 413 8.46 12.05 24.00
C THR A 413 8.50 13.14 22.94
N LEU A 414 7.55 14.07 22.94
CA LEU A 414 7.57 15.25 22.08
C LEU A 414 8.77 16.17 22.39
N ALA A 415 9.28 16.15 23.63
CA ALA A 415 10.49 16.83 24.05
C ALA A 415 11.79 16.03 23.78
N HIS A 416 11.72 14.81 23.24
CA HIS A 416 12.90 14.01 22.91
C HIS A 416 13.78 14.72 21.87
N ALA A 417 15.11 14.60 21.97
CA ALA A 417 16.05 15.34 21.11
C ALA A 417 15.78 15.16 19.60
N ASP A 418 15.35 13.97 19.19
CA ASP A 418 15.06 13.67 17.77
C ASP A 418 13.68 14.16 17.30
N ILE A 419 12.74 14.40 18.21
CA ILE A 419 11.34 14.76 17.89
C ILE A 419 11.09 16.25 18.14
N LYS A 420 11.72 16.81 19.18
CA LYS A 420 11.60 18.21 19.58
C LYS A 420 11.83 19.19 18.44
N PRO A 421 12.82 19.02 17.54
CA PRO A 421 13.02 19.95 16.42
C PRO A 421 11.79 20.07 15.52
N LEU A 422 11.08 18.96 15.26
CA LEU A 422 9.85 18.97 14.48
C LEU A 422 8.75 19.77 15.21
N VAL A 423 8.60 19.54 16.51
CA VAL A 423 7.58 20.21 17.33
C VAL A 423 7.88 21.70 17.49
N THR A 424 9.13 22.07 17.77
CA THR A 424 9.58 23.46 17.87
C THR A 424 9.45 24.18 16.54
N SER A 425 9.73 23.52 15.41
CA SER A 425 9.52 24.13 14.09
C SER A 425 8.07 24.55 13.84
N ILE A 426 7.09 23.83 14.39
CA ILE A 426 5.68 24.20 14.28
C ILE A 426 5.43 25.50 15.05
N ASP A 427 5.92 25.56 16.30
CA ASP A 427 5.69 26.71 17.19
C ASP A 427 6.42 27.97 16.69
N THR A 428 7.67 27.84 16.21
CA THR A 428 8.43 28.95 15.60
C THR A 428 7.74 29.50 14.36
N LYS A 429 7.27 28.62 13.45
CA LYS A 429 6.51 29.06 12.26
C LYS A 429 5.21 29.74 12.64
N TYR A 430 4.51 29.22 13.64
CA TYR A 430 3.27 29.82 14.12
C TYR A 430 3.51 31.18 14.77
N ALA A 431 4.54 31.33 15.61
CA ALA A 431 4.91 32.61 16.22
C ALA A 431 5.21 33.68 15.16
N LYS A 432 5.95 33.29 14.11
CA LYS A 432 6.24 34.14 12.95
C LYS A 432 4.97 34.56 12.19
N GLU A 433 4.00 33.64 12.01
CA GLU A 433 2.69 33.95 11.41
C GLU A 433 1.84 34.90 12.26
N GLN A 434 1.98 34.85 13.60
CA GLN A 434 1.33 35.79 14.51
C GLN A 434 2.03 37.15 14.60
N GLY A 435 3.14 37.35 13.87
CA GLY A 435 3.92 38.59 13.92
C GLY A 435 4.68 38.79 15.24
N VAL A 436 4.84 37.74 16.05
CA VAL A 436 5.75 37.77 17.19
C VAL A 436 7.16 37.73 16.62
N GLN A 437 7.82 38.89 16.62
CA GLN A 437 9.25 38.93 16.33
C GLN A 437 9.94 38.11 17.42
N GLU A 438 10.61 37.01 17.02
CA GLU A 438 11.60 36.40 17.89
C GLU A 438 12.60 37.51 18.20
N GLU A 439 12.64 37.96 19.46
CA GLU A 439 13.81 38.63 20.00
C GLU A 439 14.95 37.66 19.72
N SER A 440 15.73 37.96 18.68
CA SER A 440 16.94 37.23 18.38
C SER A 440 17.68 37.17 19.69
N ALA A 441 17.79 35.98 20.28
CA ALA A 441 18.68 35.75 21.39
C ALA A 441 20.04 36.18 20.87
N ASP A 442 20.42 37.39 21.24
CA ASP A 442 21.72 37.97 20.98
C ASP A 442 22.65 37.06 21.77
N GLU A 443 23.18 36.05 21.08
CA GLU A 443 24.21 35.18 21.58
C GLU A 443 25.40 36.10 21.84
N GLY A 444 25.45 36.66 23.05
CA GLY A 444 26.59 37.38 23.56
C GLY A 444 27.77 36.43 23.64
N GLU A 445 28.49 36.30 22.52
CA GLU A 445 29.86 35.83 22.47
C GLU A 445 30.74 36.86 23.18
N ASP A 446 30.78 36.77 24.51
CA ASP A 446 31.89 37.26 25.31
C ASP A 446 33.07 36.27 25.16
N ASP A 447 33.77 36.33 24.03
CA ASP A 447 35.10 35.72 23.88
C ASP A 447 36.13 36.81 23.53
N ALA A 448 36.61 37.46 24.58
CA ALA A 448 37.82 38.28 24.54
C ALA A 448 39.04 37.35 24.45
N VAL A 449 39.46 36.98 23.24
CA VAL A 449 40.76 36.37 22.98
C VAL A 449 41.67 37.36 22.25
N ALA A 450 42.85 37.55 22.84
CA ALA A 450 43.87 38.51 22.46
C ALA A 450 44.35 38.35 21.01
N LYS A 451 44.49 39.51 20.34
CA LYS A 451 45.30 39.69 19.13
C LYS A 451 46.78 39.52 19.47
N ASP A 452 47.45 38.63 18.75
CA ASP A 452 48.78 38.87 18.18
C ASP A 452 49.08 37.78 17.14
N GLY A 453 49.23 38.18 15.88
CA GLY A 453 49.47 37.25 14.77
C GLY A 453 49.34 37.92 13.42
N ASP A 454 50.40 38.62 13.03
CA ASP A 454 50.65 39.15 11.68
C ASP A 454 50.61 37.98 10.67
N GLY A 455 49.60 37.96 9.81
CA GLY A 455 49.34 36.88 8.87
C GLY A 455 48.46 37.37 7.73
N ALA A 456 49.02 37.31 6.53
CA ALA A 456 48.44 37.82 5.28
C ALA A 456 46.95 37.46 5.11
N GLU A 457 46.17 38.49 4.80
CA GLU A 457 44.76 38.43 4.45
C GLU A 457 44.58 37.49 3.23
N PRO A 458 43.97 36.29 3.40
CA PRO A 458 43.66 35.45 2.26
C PRO A 458 42.61 36.16 1.42
N ALA A 459 42.83 36.18 0.10
CA ALA A 459 41.89 36.75 -0.85
C ALA A 459 40.46 36.23 -0.55
N PRO A 460 39.43 37.10 -0.58
CA PRO A 460 38.07 36.69 -0.28
C PRO A 460 37.70 35.53 -1.21
N PRO A 461 37.24 34.38 -0.67
CA PRO A 461 36.87 33.26 -1.51
C PRO A 461 35.83 33.72 -2.52
N LEU A 462 36.07 33.42 -3.80
CA LEU A 462 35.14 33.63 -4.89
C LEU A 462 33.77 33.04 -4.50
N LEU A 463 32.81 33.94 -4.22
CA LEU A 463 31.36 33.77 -4.18
C LEU A 463 30.88 32.30 -4.11
N ASP A 464 30.87 31.76 -2.88
CA ASP A 464 30.16 30.53 -2.52
C ASP A 464 28.63 30.76 -2.41
N CYS A 465 28.13 31.90 -2.88
CA CYS A 465 26.73 32.34 -2.76
C CYS A 465 25.74 31.54 -3.64
N ASN A 466 26.25 30.65 -4.50
CA ASN A 466 25.42 29.91 -5.46
C ASN A 466 25.16 28.47 -5.03
N ARG A 467 25.67 28.03 -3.86
CA ARG A 467 25.39 26.69 -3.34
C ARG A 467 24.09 26.69 -2.56
N SER A 468 23.22 25.75 -2.88
CA SER A 468 22.03 25.45 -2.08
C SER A 468 22.44 24.98 -0.68
N ALA A 469 21.56 25.15 0.30
CA ALA A 469 21.80 24.65 1.67
C ALA A 469 22.10 23.13 1.69
N ALA A 470 21.55 22.37 0.74
CA ALA A 470 21.83 20.95 0.56
C ALA A 470 23.27 20.68 0.07
N GLU A 471 23.79 21.50 -0.85
CA GLU A 471 25.17 21.40 -1.34
C GLU A 471 26.19 21.80 -0.28
N MET A 472 25.93 22.88 0.47
CA MET A 472 26.77 23.25 1.61
C MET A 472 26.80 22.13 2.66
N PHE A 473 25.67 21.45 2.90
CA PHE A 473 25.60 20.31 3.82
C PHE A 473 26.35 19.06 3.34
N LEU A 474 26.24 18.71 2.05
CA LEU A 474 26.93 17.56 1.46
C LEU A 474 28.45 17.76 1.41
N GLN A 475 28.90 19.00 1.22
CA GLN A 475 30.32 19.31 1.13
C GLN A 475 31.00 19.33 2.51
N ASN A 476 30.31 19.84 3.53
CA ASN A 476 30.79 19.80 4.92
C ASN A 476 30.91 18.36 5.46
N THR A 477 30.30 17.38 4.79
CA THR A 477 30.27 15.97 5.20
C THR A 477 31.21 15.07 4.38
N ALA A 478 31.98 15.63 3.43
CA ALA A 478 32.98 14.90 2.65
C ALA A 478 34.08 14.22 3.51
N ASN A 479 34.25 14.65 4.77
CA ASN A 479 35.18 14.08 5.75
C ASN A 479 34.49 13.23 6.84
N ALA A 480 33.19 12.97 6.72
CA ALA A 480 32.42 12.26 7.74
C ALA A 480 32.56 10.73 7.61
N THR A 481 32.39 10.00 8.72
CA THR A 481 32.37 8.53 8.71
C THR A 481 31.21 8.00 7.87
N GLU A 482 31.31 6.76 7.36
CA GLU A 482 30.28 6.14 6.51
C GLU A 482 28.88 6.12 7.18
N SER A 483 28.82 5.91 8.50
CA SER A 483 27.58 6.00 9.27
C SER A 483 27.00 7.43 9.29
N SER A 484 27.86 8.44 9.43
CA SER A 484 27.44 9.84 9.41
C SER A 484 27.00 10.28 8.01
N MET A 485 27.68 9.81 6.95
CA MET A 485 27.24 10.02 5.56
C MET A 485 25.87 9.40 5.28
N LEU A 486 25.58 8.20 5.81
CA LEU A 486 24.27 7.56 5.69
C LEU A 486 23.15 8.39 6.35
N GLU A 487 23.39 8.91 7.56
CA GLU A 487 22.45 9.79 8.26
C GLU A 487 22.25 11.12 7.52
N VAL A 488 23.33 11.72 7.02
CA VAL A 488 23.28 12.97 6.26
C VAL A 488 22.49 12.78 4.97
N ARG A 489 22.78 11.71 4.24
CA ARG A 489 22.04 11.36 3.01
C ARG A 489 20.56 11.15 3.31
N ALA A 490 20.22 10.46 4.40
CA ALA A 490 18.83 10.28 4.81
C ALA A 490 18.14 11.62 5.13
N LYS A 491 18.83 12.57 5.79
CA LYS A 491 18.32 13.91 6.06
C LYS A 491 18.11 14.74 4.78
N VAL A 492 19.08 14.70 3.86
CA VAL A 492 18.98 15.38 2.56
C VAL A 492 17.84 14.80 1.74
N GLU A 493 17.74 13.49 1.64
CA GLU A 493 16.63 12.82 0.94
C GLU A 493 15.26 13.16 1.57
N ALA A 494 15.16 13.19 2.89
CA ALA A 494 13.93 13.60 3.58
C ALA A 494 13.57 15.06 3.28
N GLY A 495 14.55 15.97 3.30
CA GLY A 495 14.36 17.38 2.92
C GLY A 495 13.95 17.55 1.46
N MET A 496 14.55 16.78 0.54
CA MET A 496 14.19 16.77 -0.87
C MET A 496 12.76 16.28 -1.09
N ARG A 497 12.34 15.21 -0.41
CA ARG A 497 10.95 14.69 -0.50
C ARG A 497 9.94 15.66 0.10
N GLN A 498 10.30 16.35 1.19
CA GLN A 498 9.47 17.40 1.76
C GLN A 498 9.29 18.57 0.78
N ALA A 499 10.38 18.98 0.13
CA ALA A 499 10.33 19.98 -0.95
C ALA A 499 9.48 19.47 -2.12
N GLU A 500 9.67 18.23 -2.57
CA GLU A 500 8.89 17.61 -3.64
C GLU A 500 7.40 17.56 -3.32
N ARG A 501 7.02 17.23 -2.07
CA ARG A 501 5.63 17.27 -1.58
C ARG A 501 5.04 18.67 -1.69
N ARG A 502 5.77 19.68 -1.21
CA ARG A 502 5.34 21.08 -1.27
C ARG A 502 5.20 21.54 -2.73
N VAL A 503 6.16 21.20 -3.57
CA VAL A 503 6.17 21.53 -4.99
C VAL A 503 5.03 20.83 -5.71
N LYS A 504 4.85 19.50 -5.59
CA LYS A 504 3.75 18.76 -6.24
C LYS A 504 2.36 19.25 -5.83
N GLY A 505 2.18 19.71 -4.59
CA GLY A 505 0.93 20.35 -4.17
C GLY A 505 0.70 21.72 -4.81
N LEU A 506 1.76 22.43 -5.17
CA LEU A 506 1.73 23.74 -5.84
C LEU A 506 1.78 23.64 -7.37
N CYS A 507 2.20 22.50 -7.91
CA CYS A 507 2.26 22.22 -9.33
C CYS A 507 0.87 21.87 -9.87
N ARG A 508 0.45 22.58 -10.91
CA ARG A 508 -0.76 22.28 -11.68
C ARG A 508 -0.35 21.93 -13.10
N LEU A 509 -0.75 20.74 -13.56
CA LEU A 509 -0.65 20.39 -14.98
C LEU A 509 -1.79 21.08 -15.72
N ILE A 510 -1.43 21.87 -16.73
CA ILE A 510 -2.40 22.53 -17.60
C ILE A 510 -2.25 21.91 -18.98
N HIS A 511 -3.35 21.40 -19.51
CA HIS A 511 -3.38 20.80 -20.84
C HIS A 511 -3.10 21.88 -21.88
N GLU A 512 -2.35 21.54 -22.94
CA GLU A 512 -2.14 22.48 -24.04
C GLU A 512 -3.49 22.84 -24.66
N LYS A 513 -3.85 24.13 -24.64
CA LYS A 513 -5.05 24.66 -25.29
C LYS A 513 -4.66 25.65 -26.38
N GLU A 514 -5.48 25.75 -27.42
CA GLU A 514 -5.16 26.59 -28.57
C GLU A 514 -5.12 28.09 -28.24
N ASN A 515 -5.96 28.53 -27.29
CA ASN A 515 -6.14 29.93 -26.89
C ASN A 515 -5.56 30.21 -25.49
N SER A 516 -4.89 31.37 -25.31
CA SER A 516 -4.38 31.84 -24.02
C SER A 516 -5.51 32.06 -23.00
N GLY A 517 -6.71 32.49 -23.43
CA GLY A 517 -7.84 32.72 -22.51
C GLY A 517 -8.32 31.46 -21.78
N ASP A 518 -8.21 30.29 -22.41
CA ASP A 518 -8.59 29.03 -21.77
C ASP A 518 -7.51 28.53 -20.79
N ILE A 519 -6.24 28.79 -21.10
CA ILE A 519 -5.10 28.54 -20.19
C ILE A 519 -5.21 29.49 -18.99
N GLU A 520 -5.55 30.76 -19.23
CA GLU A 520 -5.79 31.78 -18.20
C GLU A 520 -6.89 31.34 -17.23
N ALA A 521 -8.02 30.86 -17.74
CA ALA A 521 -9.13 30.35 -16.93
C ALA A 521 -8.70 29.16 -16.07
N ASP A 522 -7.91 28.23 -16.61
CA ASP A 522 -7.36 27.10 -15.85
C ASP A 522 -6.32 27.55 -14.81
N MET A 523 -5.68 28.71 -15.02
CA MET A 523 -4.64 29.26 -14.16
C MET A 523 -5.18 30.14 -13.01
N LYS A 524 -6.35 30.76 -13.15
CA LYS A 524 -6.88 31.74 -12.18
C LYS A 524 -6.91 31.25 -10.72
N ASP A 525 -7.16 29.96 -10.53
CA ASP A 525 -7.24 29.36 -9.19
C ASP A 525 -5.93 28.69 -8.74
N ALA A 526 -4.85 28.80 -9.51
CA ALA A 526 -3.57 28.21 -9.14
C ALA A 526 -2.95 28.99 -7.96
N ALA A 527 -2.66 28.29 -6.87
CA ALA A 527 -2.10 28.89 -5.64
C ALA A 527 -0.84 29.73 -5.89
N ALA A 528 0.00 29.31 -6.85
CA ALA A 528 1.21 30.05 -7.24
C ALA A 528 0.89 31.45 -7.81
N LEU A 529 -0.23 31.61 -8.52
CA LEU A 529 -0.65 32.89 -9.10
C LEU A 529 -1.39 33.78 -8.09
N LEU A 530 -2.06 33.17 -7.12
CA LEU A 530 -2.71 33.88 -6.01
C LEU A 530 -1.70 34.40 -4.97
N THR A 531 -0.46 33.91 -4.99
CA THR A 531 0.59 34.38 -4.08
C THR A 531 1.15 35.71 -4.58
N ALA A 532 1.07 36.75 -3.76
CA ALA A 532 1.63 38.07 -4.06
C ALA A 532 3.00 38.24 -3.38
N GLY A 533 3.95 38.80 -4.13
CA GLY A 533 5.21 39.31 -3.58
C GLY A 533 4.98 40.47 -2.60
N ALA A 534 6.02 40.79 -1.82
CA ALA A 534 6.06 41.96 -0.97
C ALA A 534 7.48 42.56 -0.96
N PRO A 535 7.67 43.78 -0.45
CA PRO A 535 9.01 44.32 -0.25
C PRO A 535 9.86 43.34 0.57
N LYS A 536 10.95 42.84 -0.03
CA LYS A 536 11.86 41.79 0.49
C LYS A 536 11.32 40.34 0.51
N LYS A 537 10.19 40.06 -0.14
CA LYS A 537 9.63 38.70 -0.33
C LYS A 537 9.23 38.50 -1.79
N TYR A 538 9.86 37.54 -2.46
CA TYR A 538 9.59 37.30 -3.87
C TYR A 538 8.58 36.17 -4.05
N ALA A 539 7.58 36.38 -4.91
CA ALA A 539 6.74 35.31 -5.41
C ALA A 539 7.17 35.00 -6.84
N VAL A 540 7.86 33.88 -7.03
CA VAL A 540 8.49 33.52 -8.32
C VAL A 540 7.62 32.51 -9.06
N ILE A 541 7.06 32.93 -10.20
CA ILE A 541 6.35 32.05 -11.14
C ILE A 541 7.39 31.53 -12.12
N THR A 542 7.79 30.26 -11.96
CA THR A 542 8.76 29.63 -12.85
C THR A 542 8.05 28.96 -14.01
N VAL A 543 8.24 29.48 -15.21
CA VAL A 543 7.73 28.90 -16.45
C VAL A 543 8.82 28.03 -17.05
N ASP A 544 8.67 26.71 -16.91
CA ASP A 544 9.51 25.72 -17.59
C ASP A 544 8.62 24.82 -18.44
N ALA A 545 8.63 25.05 -19.74
CA ALA A 545 7.99 24.12 -20.65
C ALA A 545 8.96 22.97 -20.93
N LYS A 546 8.49 21.73 -21.02
CA LYS A 546 9.29 20.60 -21.49
C LYS A 546 8.55 19.91 -22.62
N LEU A 547 9.26 19.51 -23.67
CA LEU A 547 8.74 18.52 -24.61
C LEU A 547 8.85 17.14 -23.95
N LEU A 548 7.73 16.40 -23.91
CA LEU A 548 7.76 14.97 -23.64
C LEU A 548 8.77 14.32 -24.61
N CYS A 549 9.71 13.52 -24.08
CA CYS A 549 10.75 12.74 -24.78
C CYS A 549 12.20 13.29 -24.87
N GLU A 550 12.61 14.31 -24.10
CA GLU A 550 14.03 14.71 -24.05
C GLU A 550 14.90 13.76 -23.21
N ASN A 551 15.67 12.89 -23.87
CA ASN A 551 16.71 12.07 -23.23
C ASN A 551 17.94 12.93 -22.87
N GLY A 552 18.34 12.88 -21.60
CA GLY A 552 19.20 13.84 -20.88
C GLY A 552 20.65 14.11 -21.33
N ARG A 553 20.98 14.07 -22.63
CA ARG A 553 22.31 14.51 -23.11
C ARG A 553 22.36 15.93 -23.67
N TYR A 554 21.25 16.48 -24.12
CA TYR A 554 21.15 17.87 -24.56
C TYR A 554 19.74 18.38 -24.24
N ARG A 555 19.64 19.42 -23.39
CA ARG A 555 18.39 20.20 -23.30
C ARG A 555 18.21 20.88 -24.66
N LEU A 556 17.19 20.48 -25.41
CA LEU A 556 16.77 21.29 -26.54
C LEU A 556 15.97 22.46 -25.94
N PRO A 557 16.15 23.69 -26.45
CA PRO A 557 15.48 24.85 -25.90
C PRO A 557 13.97 24.64 -26.01
N PRO A 558 13.26 24.66 -24.87
CA PRO A 558 11.92 24.16 -24.83
C PRO A 558 10.97 25.18 -25.45
N THR A 559 9.84 24.69 -25.96
CA THR A 559 8.75 25.44 -26.57
C THR A 559 9.00 26.13 -27.91
N ARG A 560 8.04 25.94 -28.81
CA ARG A 560 7.87 26.83 -29.96
C ARG A 560 7.44 28.19 -29.43
N GLN A 561 7.96 29.24 -30.04
CA GLN A 561 7.80 30.62 -29.57
C GLN A 561 6.35 30.99 -29.17
N PHE A 562 5.38 30.59 -29.99
CA PHE A 562 3.97 30.90 -29.76
C PHE A 562 3.41 30.26 -28.48
N GLN A 563 3.90 29.09 -28.09
CA GLN A 563 3.43 28.39 -26.88
C GLN A 563 3.89 29.13 -25.63
N LEU A 564 5.15 29.56 -25.59
CA LEU A 564 5.68 30.37 -24.50
C LEU A 564 4.96 31.71 -24.41
N THR A 565 4.78 32.42 -25.54
CA THR A 565 4.06 33.70 -25.57
C THR A 565 2.63 33.52 -25.04
N ARG A 566 1.91 32.50 -25.52
CA ARG A 566 0.55 32.17 -25.05
C ARG A 566 0.50 31.84 -23.56
N LEU A 567 1.53 31.14 -23.06
CA LEU A 567 1.64 30.78 -21.64
C LEU A 567 1.93 32.00 -20.75
N LEU A 568 2.83 32.89 -21.19
CA LEU A 568 3.12 34.13 -20.48
C LEU A 568 1.93 35.09 -20.49
N GLU A 569 1.22 35.20 -21.61
CA GLU A 569 -0.04 35.94 -21.71
C GLU A 569 -1.07 35.38 -20.73
N ALA A 570 -1.22 34.06 -20.65
CA ALA A 570 -2.15 33.42 -19.72
C ALA A 570 -1.76 33.63 -18.25
N VAL A 571 -0.47 33.49 -17.90
CA VAL A 571 0.05 33.79 -16.55
C VAL A 571 -0.23 35.25 -16.18
N TYR A 572 0.05 36.16 -17.10
CA TYR A 572 -0.16 37.59 -16.89
C TYR A 572 -1.65 37.92 -16.76
N GLY A 573 -2.49 37.40 -17.65
CA GLY A 573 -3.94 37.57 -17.60
C GLY A 573 -4.57 36.98 -16.33
N ALA A 574 -4.09 35.81 -15.89
CA ALA A 574 -4.61 35.12 -14.71
C ALA A 574 -4.24 35.87 -13.43
N LYS A 575 -3.05 36.46 -13.36
CA LYS A 575 -2.65 37.36 -12.28
C LYS A 575 -3.35 38.72 -12.37
N GLY A 576 -3.72 39.15 -13.58
CA GLY A 576 -4.48 40.38 -13.83
C GLY A 576 -3.77 41.63 -13.30
N SER A 577 -4.50 42.57 -12.72
CA SER A 577 -3.96 43.81 -12.14
C SER A 577 -3.33 43.63 -10.74
N THR A 578 -3.10 42.39 -10.30
CA THR A 578 -2.70 42.08 -8.91
C THR A 578 -1.19 41.89 -8.72
N TRP A 579 -0.39 42.26 -9.71
CA TRP A 579 1.07 42.26 -9.60
C TRP A 579 1.53 43.17 -8.45
N ALA A 580 2.20 42.57 -7.47
CA ALA A 580 2.74 43.25 -6.31
C ALA A 580 4.25 43.50 -6.44
N GLU A 581 4.75 44.45 -5.66
CA GLU A 581 6.19 44.69 -5.53
C GLU A 581 6.88 43.44 -4.97
N GLY A 582 7.66 42.74 -5.80
CA GLY A 582 8.31 41.47 -5.47
C GLY A 582 7.80 40.25 -6.25
N ASP A 583 6.73 40.38 -7.03
CA ASP A 583 6.37 39.32 -7.98
C ASP A 583 7.45 39.20 -9.07
N CYS A 584 7.83 37.95 -9.39
CA CYS A 584 8.85 37.64 -10.37
C CYS A 584 8.34 36.55 -11.32
N ILE A 585 8.66 36.66 -12.60
CA ILE A 585 8.49 35.57 -13.55
C ILE A 585 9.89 35.09 -13.96
N LEU A 586 10.14 33.80 -13.79
CA LEU A 586 11.37 33.15 -14.22
C LEU A 586 11.06 32.27 -15.44
N GLY A 587 11.54 32.66 -16.61
CA GLY A 587 11.47 31.85 -17.82
C GLY A 587 12.80 31.13 -18.07
N LEU A 588 12.77 29.81 -18.29
CA LEU A 588 13.95 29.04 -18.66
C LEU A 588 14.04 28.92 -20.20
N ASP A 589 15.00 29.61 -20.82
CA ASP A 589 15.07 29.79 -22.28
C ASP A 589 16.01 28.82 -23.03
N GLY A 590 16.81 28.06 -22.28
CA GLY A 590 17.83 27.17 -22.86
C GLY A 590 18.95 27.90 -23.63
N GLY A 591 19.20 29.18 -23.35
CA GLY A 591 20.31 29.95 -23.91
C GLY A 591 20.07 30.60 -25.28
N LYS A 592 18.82 30.81 -25.70
CA LYS A 592 18.51 31.53 -26.95
C LYS A 592 18.69 33.04 -26.80
N SER A 593 19.30 33.67 -27.80
CA SER A 593 19.67 35.09 -27.75
C SER A 593 18.50 36.07 -27.89
N ASP A 594 17.35 35.64 -28.42
CA ASP A 594 16.20 36.50 -28.74
C ASP A 594 15.03 36.37 -27.75
N PHE A 595 15.17 35.55 -26.70
CA PHE A 595 14.11 35.28 -25.74
C PHE A 595 13.58 36.54 -25.04
N GLU A 596 14.48 37.47 -24.71
CA GLU A 596 14.20 38.69 -23.95
C GLU A 596 13.24 39.65 -24.69
N ASP A 597 13.57 39.99 -25.94
CA ASP A 597 12.73 40.84 -26.80
C ASP A 597 11.32 40.27 -27.00
N LYS A 598 11.22 38.94 -26.97
CA LYS A 598 9.96 38.23 -27.17
C LYS A 598 9.16 38.10 -25.88
N PHE A 599 9.83 37.93 -24.74
CA PHE A 599 9.24 37.99 -23.41
C PHE A 599 8.61 39.36 -23.17
N LEU A 600 9.33 40.43 -23.52
CA LEU A 600 8.87 41.82 -23.46
C LEU A 600 7.62 42.11 -24.32
N LYS A 601 7.49 41.42 -25.46
CA LYS A 601 6.32 41.55 -26.35
C LYS A 601 5.09 40.81 -25.85
N ALA A 602 5.28 39.74 -25.07
CA ALA A 602 4.21 38.91 -24.55
C ALA A 602 3.52 39.49 -23.31
N ILE A 603 4.16 40.45 -22.64
CA ILE A 603 3.65 41.05 -21.40
C ILE A 603 3.08 42.45 -21.71
N PRO A 604 1.75 42.65 -21.58
CA PRO A 604 1.15 43.98 -21.60
C PRO A 604 1.81 44.86 -20.54
N ASP A 605 2.15 46.11 -20.87
CA ASP A 605 2.83 47.06 -19.97
C ASP A 605 4.22 46.67 -19.44
N SER A 606 5.01 45.96 -20.26
CA SER A 606 6.40 45.58 -19.97
C SER A 606 7.34 46.72 -19.53
N LYS A 607 6.97 47.98 -19.79
CA LYS A 607 7.68 49.18 -19.33
C LYS A 607 7.73 49.33 -17.80
N SER A 608 6.86 48.66 -17.05
CA SER A 608 6.83 48.71 -15.58
C SER A 608 7.65 47.60 -14.91
N MET A 609 8.15 46.62 -15.67
CA MET A 609 8.89 45.48 -15.15
C MET A 609 10.40 45.64 -15.31
N HIS A 610 11.16 45.31 -14.27
CA HIS A 610 12.61 45.19 -14.36
C HIS A 610 12.97 43.78 -14.82
N ILE A 611 13.61 43.68 -15.99
CA ILE A 611 14.12 42.41 -16.50
C ILE A 611 15.59 42.27 -16.14
N THR A 612 15.97 41.09 -15.67
CA THR A 612 17.37 40.73 -15.42
C THR A 612 17.64 39.39 -16.09
N LYS A 613 18.60 39.36 -17.01
CA LYS A 613 19.07 38.11 -17.62
C LYS A 613 20.23 37.55 -16.81
N GLN A 614 20.10 36.31 -16.37
CA GLN A 614 21.21 35.57 -15.75
C GLN A 614 21.48 34.30 -16.52
N TYR A 615 22.77 34.03 -16.75
CA TYR A 615 23.22 32.78 -17.36
C TYR A 615 23.63 31.83 -16.24
N ILE A 616 22.91 30.72 -16.09
CA ILE A 616 23.27 29.65 -15.16
C ILE A 616 23.84 28.51 -16.00
N THR A 617 25.11 28.18 -15.78
CA THR A 617 25.77 27.06 -16.45
C THR A 617 25.71 25.85 -15.53
N TYR A 618 25.02 24.79 -15.95
CA TYR A 618 24.98 23.52 -15.25
C TYR A 618 26.02 22.57 -15.87
N THR A 619 26.82 21.90 -15.06
CA THR A 619 27.68 20.79 -15.48
C THR A 619 26.93 19.47 -15.40
N SER A 620 27.34 18.45 -16.15
CA SER A 620 26.74 17.10 -16.06
C SER A 620 26.81 16.52 -14.64
N GLU A 621 27.89 16.80 -13.91
CA GLU A 621 28.05 16.41 -12.50
C GLU A 621 27.03 17.10 -11.58
N SER A 622 26.68 18.36 -11.85
CA SER A 622 25.64 19.10 -11.10
C SER A 622 24.21 18.63 -11.38
N LEU A 623 23.97 17.90 -12.47
CA LEU A 623 22.67 17.33 -12.82
C LEU A 623 22.46 15.94 -12.19
N GLU A 624 23.53 15.13 -12.11
CA GLU A 624 23.46 13.78 -11.51
C GLU A 624 23.47 13.80 -9.98
N ALA A 625 24.06 14.81 -9.35
CA ALA A 625 23.98 15.03 -7.90
C ALA A 625 22.66 15.71 -7.45
N THR A 626 21.96 16.40 -8.36
CA THR A 626 20.92 17.38 -8.04
C THR A 626 19.66 17.14 -8.86
N CYS A 627 19.11 15.93 -8.77
CA CYS A 627 17.77 15.62 -9.27
C CYS A 627 16.72 16.39 -8.43
N ILE A 628 16.67 17.71 -8.59
CA ILE A 628 15.66 18.61 -8.04
C ILE A 628 14.81 19.08 -9.21
N THR A 629 13.65 18.48 -9.31
CA THR A 629 12.55 18.89 -10.15
C THR A 629 12.00 20.21 -9.60
N PHE A 630 12.48 21.34 -10.09
CA PHE A 630 11.62 22.53 -10.21
C PHE A 630 10.71 22.30 -11.40
N ASN A 631 9.48 22.85 -11.40
CA ASN A 631 8.73 23.32 -12.57
C ASN A 631 7.25 23.63 -12.28
N VAL A 632 6.74 24.73 -12.84
CA VAL A 632 5.37 24.77 -13.39
C VAL A 632 5.48 24.26 -14.83
N LEU A 633 5.14 22.99 -15.05
CA LEU A 633 5.11 22.38 -16.38
C LEU A 633 3.71 22.54 -16.97
N CYS A 634 3.59 23.39 -17.97
CA CYS A 634 2.53 23.27 -18.96
C CYS A 634 2.93 22.19 -19.97
N SER A 635 2.02 21.26 -20.27
CA SER A 635 2.09 20.48 -21.50
C SER A 635 1.76 21.37 -22.68
#